data_AF-A0A444KAP1-F1
#
_entry.id   AF-A0A444KAP1-F1
#
_cell.length_a   1.000
_cell.length_b   1.000
_cell.length_c   1.000
_cell.angle_alpha   90.00
_cell.angle_beta   90.00
_cell.angle_gamma   90.00
#
_symmetry.space_group_name_H-M   'P 1'
#
loop_
_entity.id
_entity.type
_entity.pdbx_description
1 polymer ?
#
loop_
_entity_poly.entity_id
_entity_poly.type
_entity_poly.pdbx_seq_one_letter_code
_entity_poly.pdbx_strand_id
1 'polypeptide(L)'
;MFRTILTAALALSVAPALANDSIAELGTGGLILSRSDAVAMESEDLFISQEKVTVDYVFRNNTDKDVSAIVAFPMPDIEGDPNEMPAIPEAQSDNFLGFEVTIDGVDAKLQLEQKAFALGIDISADLKAQNVPLYPFGDAAKAALAKLPKEVAEDWENRGIIIEDTADDGSGMKTVYAPFWQLRSTYWWRSTFPANKAVHVSHRYKPSVGRTSSVSFFYDGQFQGQYATYKTRYCMDDGFE
;
A
#
# COMPACT_ATOMS: atom_id res chain seq x y z
N MET A 1 -21.59 29.03 -46.17
CA MET A 1 -22.19 28.64 -44.88
C MET A 1 -21.71 27.27 -44.36
N PHE A 2 -21.31 26.32 -45.21
CA PHE A 2 -20.81 25.00 -44.75
C PHE A 2 -19.36 24.98 -44.23
N ARG A 3 -18.51 25.95 -44.62
CA ARG A 3 -17.10 26.00 -44.22
C ARG A 3 -16.86 26.54 -42.81
N THR A 4 -17.73 27.42 -42.32
CA THR A 4 -17.65 28.00 -40.96
C THR A 4 -18.18 27.07 -39.88
N ILE A 5 -18.99 26.07 -40.25
CA ILE A 5 -19.52 25.07 -39.31
C ILE A 5 -18.46 23.99 -39.02
N LEU A 6 -17.57 23.71 -39.98
CA LEU A 6 -16.53 22.68 -39.82
C LEU A 6 -15.38 23.13 -38.90
N THR A 7 -15.08 24.42 -38.84
CA THR A 7 -14.05 24.97 -37.94
C THR A 7 -14.50 25.06 -36.48
N ALA A 8 -15.82 25.18 -36.24
CA ALA A 8 -16.36 25.21 -34.88
C ALA A 8 -16.39 23.81 -34.23
N ALA A 9 -16.49 22.74 -35.04
CA ALA A 9 -16.54 21.36 -34.53
C ALA A 9 -15.18 20.83 -34.06
N LEU A 10 -14.06 21.38 -34.56
CA LEU A 10 -12.70 20.95 -34.18
C LEU A 10 -12.21 21.60 -32.88
N ALA A 11 -12.88 22.63 -32.38
CA ALA A 11 -12.51 23.33 -31.15
C ALA A 11 -13.11 22.69 -29.87
N LEU A 12 -14.01 21.70 -30.01
CA LEU A 12 -14.70 21.04 -28.90
C LEU A 12 -14.13 19.67 -28.52
N SER A 13 -13.05 19.22 -29.16
CA SER A 13 -12.41 17.93 -28.88
C SER A 13 -11.17 18.00 -27.99
N VAL A 14 -10.96 19.10 -27.27
CA VAL A 14 -9.93 19.16 -26.21
C VAL A 14 -10.54 18.61 -24.94
N ALA A 15 -10.64 17.28 -24.86
CA ALA A 15 -10.75 16.65 -23.56
C ALA A 15 -9.51 17.04 -22.75
N PRO A 16 -9.63 17.43 -21.47
CA PRO A 16 -8.46 17.57 -20.63
C PRO A 16 -7.75 16.21 -20.65
N ALA A 17 -6.50 16.19 -21.14
CA ALA A 17 -5.59 15.12 -20.77
C ALA A 17 -5.36 15.31 -19.27
N LEU A 18 -6.16 14.63 -18.46
CA LEU A 18 -5.82 14.43 -17.06
C LEU A 18 -4.57 13.58 -17.08
N ALA A 19 -3.41 14.23 -16.99
CA ALA A 19 -2.18 13.55 -16.63
C ALA A 19 -2.45 12.89 -15.28
N ASN A 20 -2.55 11.55 -15.28
CA ASN A 20 -2.75 10.79 -14.07
C ASN A 20 -1.39 10.67 -13.38
N ASP A 21 -0.94 11.75 -12.76
CA ASP A 21 0.28 11.80 -11.94
C ASP A 21 0.02 11.22 -10.54
N SER A 22 -0.84 10.20 -10.44
CA SER A 22 -1.16 9.54 -9.18
C SER A 22 -0.03 8.60 -8.80
N ILE A 23 0.46 8.73 -7.57
CA ILE A 23 1.29 7.73 -6.93
C ILE A 23 0.50 7.15 -5.76
N ALA A 24 0.44 5.82 -5.71
CA ALA A 24 -0.23 5.10 -4.65
C ALA A 24 0.53 5.29 -3.32
N GLU A 25 -0.02 6.14 -2.46
CA GLU A 25 0.28 6.14 -1.04
C GLU A 25 -0.59 5.10 -0.36
N LEU A 26 0.00 4.26 0.48
CA LEU A 26 -0.78 3.43 1.39
C LEU A 26 -1.36 4.36 2.46
N GLY A 27 -2.67 4.24 2.73
CA GLY A 27 -3.34 5.02 3.77
C GLY A 27 -2.77 4.79 5.18
N THR A 28 -3.43 5.28 6.23
CA THR A 28 -3.09 4.90 7.62
C THR A 28 -4.20 4.03 8.19
N GLY A 29 -3.82 2.89 8.78
CA GLY A 29 -4.73 2.01 9.50
C GLY A 29 -5.20 2.57 10.84
N GLY A 30 -6.30 2.04 11.40
CA GLY A 30 -6.86 2.46 12.70
C GLY A 30 -7.05 1.28 13.67
N LEU A 31 -6.82 1.49 14.98
CA LEU A 31 -6.86 0.43 15.99
C LEU A 31 -8.29 -0.09 16.25
N ILE A 32 -8.45 -1.41 16.28
CA ILE A 32 -9.72 -2.09 16.54
C ILE A 32 -9.61 -2.89 17.85
N LEU A 33 -10.55 -2.65 18.77
CA LEU A 33 -10.64 -3.33 20.05
C LEU A 33 -11.88 -4.22 20.14
N SER A 34 -11.69 -5.51 20.42
CA SER A 34 -12.78 -6.50 20.49
C SER A 34 -13.73 -6.32 21.70
N ARG A 35 -13.33 -5.59 22.75
CA ARG A 35 -14.15 -5.28 23.95
C ARG A 35 -14.07 -3.80 24.34
N SER A 36 -14.78 -2.95 23.58
CA SER A 36 -14.88 -1.51 23.86
C SER A 36 -15.87 -1.16 25.00
N ASP A 37 -16.64 -2.12 25.50
CA ASP A 37 -17.60 -1.96 26.59
C ASP A 37 -16.93 -1.90 27.97
N ALA A 38 -15.77 -2.54 28.13
CA ALA A 38 -15.03 -2.61 29.39
C ALA A 38 -13.73 -1.77 29.39
N VAL A 39 -13.13 -1.61 28.22
CA VAL A 39 -11.85 -0.91 28.04
C VAL A 39 -12.06 0.29 27.15
N ALA A 40 -11.80 1.49 27.68
CA ALA A 40 -11.94 2.76 26.98
C ALA A 40 -10.57 3.30 26.58
N MET A 41 -10.50 3.92 25.39
CA MET A 41 -9.35 4.73 25.00
C MET A 41 -9.43 6.07 25.72
N GLU A 42 -8.42 6.40 26.53
CA GLU A 42 -8.32 7.69 27.23
C GLU A 42 -7.59 8.74 26.39
N SER A 43 -6.56 8.33 25.65
CA SER A 43 -5.82 9.22 24.74
C SER A 43 -5.18 8.47 23.58
N GLU A 44 -4.94 9.21 22.51
CA GLU A 44 -4.15 8.83 21.34
C GLU A 44 -3.21 10.00 21.03
N ASP A 45 -1.91 9.71 20.91
CA ASP A 45 -0.90 10.64 20.39
C ASP A 45 -0.33 10.06 19.10
N LEU A 46 -0.59 10.74 17.98
CA LEU A 46 -0.25 10.31 16.63
C LEU A 46 0.83 11.22 16.05
N PHE A 47 1.98 10.63 15.74
CA PHE A 47 3.06 11.29 15.01
C PHE A 47 3.24 10.66 13.64
N ILE A 48 3.28 11.51 12.60
CA ILE A 48 3.46 11.10 11.21
C ILE A 48 4.62 11.90 10.61
N SER A 49 5.57 11.20 10.01
CA SER A 49 6.62 11.76 9.16
C SER A 49 6.92 10.84 7.99
N GLN A 50 7.71 11.33 7.02
CA GLN A 50 8.16 10.51 5.88
C GLN A 50 9.02 9.31 6.31
N GLU A 51 9.66 9.37 7.49
CA GLU A 51 10.57 8.34 7.96
C GLU A 51 9.90 7.36 8.92
N LYS A 52 8.86 7.80 9.64
CA LYS A 52 8.25 7.01 10.71
C LYS A 52 6.85 7.52 11.07
N VAL A 53 5.96 6.57 11.31
CA VAL A 53 4.70 6.80 12.03
C VAL A 53 4.81 6.17 13.41
N THR A 54 4.39 6.89 14.45
CA THR A 54 4.20 6.33 15.79
C THR A 54 2.82 6.68 16.31
N VAL A 55 2.21 5.76 17.06
CA VAL A 55 0.92 5.98 17.71
C VAL A 55 0.99 5.47 19.13
N ASP A 56 0.78 6.36 20.09
CA ASP A 56 0.81 6.05 21.52
C ASP A 56 -0.61 6.17 22.09
N TYR A 57 -1.15 5.03 22.53
CA TYR A 57 -2.48 4.94 23.12
C TYR A 57 -2.38 4.77 24.64
N VAL A 58 -3.38 5.33 25.34
CA VAL A 58 -3.67 4.99 26.73
C VAL A 58 -5.05 4.36 26.79
N PHE A 59 -5.13 3.11 27.22
CA PHE A 59 -6.38 2.39 27.42
C PHE A 59 -6.64 2.17 28.90
N ARG A 60 -7.85 2.45 29.38
CA ARG A 60 -8.27 2.16 30.75
C ARG A 60 -9.33 1.08 30.79
N ASN A 61 -9.10 0.07 31.62
CA ASN A 61 -10.16 -0.84 32.04
C ASN A 61 -11.00 -0.19 33.13
N ASN A 62 -12.30 0.00 32.88
CA ASN A 62 -13.25 0.64 33.79
C ASN A 62 -14.01 -0.36 34.68
N THR A 63 -13.60 -1.63 34.67
CA THR A 63 -14.22 -2.70 35.44
C THR A 63 -13.38 -3.10 36.65
N ASP A 64 -14.01 -3.83 37.57
CA ASP A 64 -13.39 -4.39 38.77
C ASP A 64 -12.66 -5.72 38.53
N LYS A 65 -12.54 -6.17 37.27
CA LYS A 65 -11.91 -7.43 36.87
C LYS A 65 -10.94 -7.21 35.74
N ASP A 66 -9.92 -8.06 35.67
CA ASP A 66 -8.99 -8.06 34.55
C ASP A 66 -9.73 -8.42 33.25
N VAL A 67 -9.44 -7.70 32.18
CA VAL A 67 -10.03 -7.91 30.86
C VAL A 67 -8.93 -8.35 29.90
N SER A 68 -9.05 -9.55 29.35
CA SER A 68 -8.22 -9.98 28.23
C SER A 68 -8.98 -9.80 26.92
N ALA A 69 -8.34 -9.13 25.96
CA ALA A 69 -8.92 -8.84 24.65
C ALA A 69 -7.90 -9.06 23.53
N ILE A 70 -8.42 -9.26 22.31
CA ILE A 70 -7.62 -9.14 21.09
C ILE A 70 -7.67 -7.69 20.64
N VAL A 71 -6.50 -7.14 20.34
CA VAL A 71 -6.31 -5.85 19.70
C VAL A 71 -5.82 -6.11 18.29
N ALA A 72 -6.38 -5.39 17.32
CA ALA A 72 -6.00 -5.50 15.91
C ALA A 72 -5.66 -4.14 15.33
N PHE A 73 -4.69 -4.13 14.42
CA PHE A 73 -4.27 -2.99 13.64
C PHE A 73 -4.29 -3.40 12.15
N PRO A 74 -5.35 -3.05 11.40
CA PRO A 74 -5.41 -3.26 9.97
C PRO A 74 -4.38 -2.35 9.31
N MET A 75 -3.55 -2.93 8.45
CA MET A 75 -2.68 -2.17 7.58
C MET A 75 -3.47 -1.66 6.38
N PRO A 76 -2.98 -0.63 5.69
CA PRO A 76 -3.58 -0.19 4.44
C PRO A 76 -3.55 -1.33 3.41
N ASP A 77 -4.58 -1.37 2.59
CA ASP A 77 -4.68 -2.33 1.51
C ASP A 77 -3.63 -2.03 0.44
N ILE A 78 -2.97 -3.07 -0.06
CA ILE A 78 -2.02 -2.99 -1.17
C ILE A 78 -2.72 -3.50 -2.42
N GLU A 79 -2.99 -2.61 -3.38
CA GLU A 79 -3.56 -2.98 -4.67
C GLU A 79 -2.45 -3.51 -5.59
N GLY A 80 -2.61 -4.72 -6.13
CA GLY A 80 -1.71 -5.22 -7.17
C GLY A 80 -2.08 -4.60 -8.52
N ASP A 81 -1.19 -3.80 -9.08
CA ASP A 81 -1.29 -3.27 -10.45
C ASP A 81 0.12 -3.16 -11.04
N PRO A 82 0.40 -3.75 -12.23
CA PRO A 82 1.73 -3.66 -12.86
C PRO A 82 2.16 -2.22 -13.21
N ASN A 83 1.22 -1.28 -13.31
CA ASN A 83 1.50 0.12 -13.58
C ASN A 83 1.77 0.92 -12.30
N GLU A 84 1.52 0.34 -11.12
CA GLU A 84 1.83 0.95 -9.85
C GLU A 84 3.15 0.40 -9.28
N MET A 85 3.91 1.26 -8.63
CA MET A 85 5.12 0.87 -7.89
C MET A 85 5.12 1.55 -6.52
N PRO A 86 4.37 1.02 -5.54
CA PRO A 86 4.35 1.60 -4.21
C PRO A 86 5.74 1.53 -3.58
N ALA A 87 6.11 2.58 -2.85
CA ALA A 87 7.41 2.67 -2.18
C ALA A 87 7.41 1.86 -0.87
N ILE A 88 7.42 0.53 -0.99
CA ILE A 88 7.40 -0.38 0.15
C ILE A 88 8.80 -0.51 0.77
N PRO A 89 8.98 -0.16 2.07
CA PRO A 89 10.29 -0.20 2.72
C PRO A 89 10.95 -1.58 2.76
N GLU A 90 10.16 -2.63 3.05
CA GLU A 90 10.62 -4.00 3.26
C GLU A 90 9.92 -4.97 2.27
N ALA A 91 10.05 -4.71 0.96
CA ALA A 91 9.28 -5.39 -0.09
C ALA A 91 9.48 -6.92 -0.19
N GLN A 92 10.41 -7.50 0.56
CA GLN A 92 10.65 -8.96 0.60
C GLN A 92 10.15 -9.62 1.89
N SER A 93 9.55 -8.85 2.80
CA SER A 93 9.05 -9.31 4.10
C SER A 93 7.53 -9.23 4.16
N ASP A 94 6.88 -10.20 4.81
CA ASP A 94 5.46 -10.09 5.15
C ASP A 94 5.21 -8.91 6.11
N ASN A 95 6.24 -8.50 6.87
CA ASN A 95 6.25 -7.24 7.62
C ASN A 95 6.80 -6.08 6.78
N PHE A 96 6.07 -5.74 5.73
CA PHE A 96 6.50 -4.83 4.67
C PHE A 96 6.71 -3.37 5.13
N LEU A 97 6.16 -2.95 6.27
CA LEU A 97 6.37 -1.62 6.87
C LEU A 97 7.22 -1.63 8.16
N GLY A 98 7.71 -2.80 8.60
CA GLY A 98 8.43 -2.92 9.87
C GLY A 98 7.56 -2.54 11.08
N PHE A 99 6.30 -2.99 11.10
CA PHE A 99 5.35 -2.75 12.18
C PHE A 99 5.80 -3.43 13.48
N GLU A 100 5.83 -2.65 14.55
CA GLU A 100 6.20 -3.08 15.89
C GLU A 100 5.24 -2.50 16.92
N VAL A 101 5.07 -3.21 18.03
CA VAL A 101 4.18 -2.83 19.13
C VAL A 101 4.84 -3.09 20.47
N THR A 102 4.72 -2.14 21.39
CA THR A 102 5.05 -2.33 22.80
C THR A 102 3.82 -2.09 23.69
N ILE A 103 3.76 -2.82 24.80
CA ILE A 103 2.72 -2.71 25.83
C ILE A 103 3.44 -2.42 27.14
N ASP A 104 3.17 -1.25 27.75
CA ASP A 104 3.88 -0.74 28.92
C ASP A 104 5.42 -0.81 28.76
N GLY A 105 5.90 -0.53 27.55
CA GLY A 105 7.31 -0.55 27.19
C GLY A 105 7.92 -1.93 26.91
N VAL A 106 7.12 -3.00 26.90
CA VAL A 106 7.56 -4.37 26.59
C VAL A 106 7.07 -4.80 25.21
N ASP A 107 7.93 -5.41 24.41
CA ASP A 107 7.58 -5.89 23.07
C ASP A 107 6.38 -6.86 23.09
N ALA A 108 5.38 -6.58 22.27
CA ALA A 108 4.23 -7.44 22.10
C ALA A 108 4.55 -8.60 21.15
N LYS A 109 3.97 -9.77 21.43
CA LYS A 109 4.01 -10.90 20.51
C LYS A 109 2.97 -10.71 19.40
N LEU A 110 3.41 -10.09 18.31
CA LEU A 110 2.57 -9.84 17.14
C LEU A 110 2.22 -11.13 16.39
N GLN A 111 1.02 -11.15 15.84
CA GLN A 111 0.53 -12.10 14.86
C GLN A 111 0.10 -11.32 13.62
N LEU A 112 0.34 -11.89 12.44
CA LEU A 112 -0.02 -11.27 11.16
C LEU A 112 -1.06 -12.16 10.47
N GLU A 113 -2.21 -11.59 10.13
CA GLU A 113 -3.18 -12.19 9.24
C GLU A 113 -3.13 -11.47 7.89
N GLN A 114 -3.06 -12.25 6.80
CA GLN A 114 -3.07 -11.73 5.44
C GLN A 114 -4.09 -12.47 4.58
N LYS A 115 -4.77 -11.69 3.75
CA LYS A 115 -5.74 -12.18 2.78
C LYS A 115 -5.59 -11.45 1.46
N ALA A 116 -5.74 -12.20 0.38
CA ALA A 116 -5.72 -11.68 -0.98
C ALA A 116 -7.15 -11.69 -1.55
N PHE A 117 -7.55 -10.59 -2.19
CA PHE A 117 -8.87 -10.42 -2.76
C PHE A 117 -8.78 -10.01 -4.23
N ALA A 118 -9.53 -10.67 -5.10
CA ALA A 118 -9.76 -10.22 -6.47
C ALA A 118 -11.24 -9.84 -6.59
N LEU A 119 -11.53 -8.61 -7.02
CA LEU A 119 -12.90 -8.10 -7.14
C LEU A 119 -13.75 -8.27 -5.85
N GLY A 120 -13.09 -8.17 -4.68
CA GLY A 120 -13.73 -8.36 -3.36
C GLY A 120 -13.95 -9.82 -2.94
N ILE A 121 -13.53 -10.80 -3.74
CA ILE A 121 -13.61 -12.23 -3.43
C ILE A 121 -12.29 -12.71 -2.83
N ASP A 122 -12.34 -13.40 -1.68
CA ASP A 122 -11.14 -13.96 -1.04
C ASP A 122 -10.56 -15.10 -1.89
N ILE A 123 -9.39 -14.87 -2.48
CA ILE A 123 -8.66 -15.80 -3.36
C ILE A 123 -7.40 -16.34 -2.67
N SER A 124 -7.28 -16.16 -1.35
CA SER A 124 -6.10 -16.60 -0.59
C SER A 124 -5.84 -18.10 -0.71
N ALA A 125 -6.91 -18.90 -0.81
CA ALA A 125 -6.80 -20.35 -0.99
C ALA A 125 -6.29 -20.72 -2.38
N ASP A 126 -6.72 -20.01 -3.43
CA ASP A 126 -6.24 -20.20 -4.80
C ASP A 126 -4.73 -19.96 -4.87
N LEU A 127 -4.26 -18.81 -4.36
CA LEU A 127 -2.84 -18.46 -4.35
C LEU A 127 -2.00 -19.50 -3.59
N LYS A 128 -2.45 -19.89 -2.39
CA LYS A 128 -1.76 -20.90 -1.57
C LYS A 128 -1.69 -22.26 -2.27
N ALA A 129 -2.76 -22.69 -2.94
CA ALA A 129 -2.78 -23.96 -3.65
C ALA A 129 -1.74 -24.03 -4.78
N GLN A 130 -1.43 -22.89 -5.40
CA GLN A 130 -0.42 -22.77 -6.45
C GLN A 130 0.96 -22.31 -5.95
N ASN A 131 1.15 -22.18 -4.63
CA ASN A 131 2.37 -21.64 -4.02
C ASN A 131 2.73 -20.22 -4.52
N VAL A 132 1.72 -19.40 -4.79
CA VAL A 132 1.90 -18.00 -5.16
C VAL A 132 1.88 -17.14 -3.87
N PRO A 133 2.95 -16.37 -3.58
CA PRO A 133 2.96 -15.43 -2.46
C PRO A 133 1.83 -14.39 -2.56
N LEU A 134 1.29 -13.97 -1.41
CA LEU A 134 0.17 -13.02 -1.36
C LEU A 134 0.60 -11.58 -1.66
N TYR A 135 1.89 -11.23 -1.46
CA TYR A 135 2.41 -9.89 -1.75
C TYR A 135 2.53 -9.66 -3.26
N PRO A 136 1.77 -8.70 -3.84
CA PRO A 136 1.61 -8.60 -5.30
C PRO A 136 2.81 -7.95 -6.02
N PHE A 137 3.73 -7.28 -5.32
CA PHE A 137 4.85 -6.55 -5.94
C PHE A 137 6.20 -7.27 -5.86
N GLY A 138 6.29 -8.42 -5.20
CA GLY A 138 7.55 -9.14 -5.04
C GLY A 138 7.92 -9.96 -6.28
N ASP A 139 9.22 -10.07 -6.58
CA ASP A 139 9.74 -10.94 -7.65
C ASP A 139 9.26 -12.39 -7.49
N ALA A 140 9.04 -12.83 -6.25
CA ALA A 140 8.55 -14.16 -5.92
C ALA A 140 7.13 -14.42 -6.46
N ALA A 141 6.23 -13.43 -6.44
CA ALA A 141 4.89 -13.57 -7.00
C ALA A 141 4.96 -13.70 -8.52
N LYS A 142 5.69 -12.82 -9.21
CA LYS A 142 5.89 -12.88 -10.67
C LYS A 142 6.52 -14.22 -11.10
N ALA A 143 7.54 -14.68 -10.38
CA ALA A 143 8.20 -15.96 -10.66
C ALA A 143 7.30 -17.17 -10.41
N ALA A 144 6.34 -17.08 -9.48
CA ALA A 144 5.34 -18.13 -9.25
C ALA A 144 4.27 -18.13 -10.34
N LEU A 145 3.79 -16.96 -10.78
CA LEU A 145 2.83 -16.83 -11.88
C LEU A 145 3.38 -17.42 -13.20
N ALA A 146 4.65 -17.19 -13.50
CA ALA A 146 5.32 -17.75 -14.68
C ALA A 146 5.39 -19.30 -14.70
N LYS A 147 5.12 -19.96 -13.56
CA LYS A 147 5.13 -21.43 -13.42
C LYS A 147 3.73 -22.03 -13.33
N LEU A 148 2.67 -21.21 -13.41
CA LEU A 148 1.30 -21.72 -13.34
C LEU A 148 1.01 -22.67 -14.51
N PRO A 149 0.24 -23.75 -14.26
CA PRO A 149 -0.38 -24.50 -15.34
C PRO A 149 -1.22 -23.56 -16.21
N LYS A 150 -1.20 -23.78 -17.53
CA LYS A 150 -1.90 -22.91 -18.49
C LYS A 150 -3.38 -22.75 -18.17
N GLU A 151 -4.05 -23.83 -17.81
CA GLU A 151 -5.48 -23.84 -17.48
C GLU A 151 -5.79 -23.02 -16.22
N VAL A 152 -4.86 -22.98 -15.27
CA VAL A 152 -4.98 -22.17 -14.05
C VAL A 152 -4.78 -20.69 -14.36
N ALA A 153 -3.78 -20.37 -15.20
CA ALA A 153 -3.55 -18.99 -15.62
C ALA A 153 -4.76 -18.44 -16.41
N GLU A 154 -5.31 -19.22 -17.34
CA GLU A 154 -6.53 -18.85 -18.08
C GLU A 154 -7.75 -18.67 -17.14
N ASP A 155 -7.95 -19.54 -16.14
CA ASP A 155 -9.01 -19.37 -15.13
C ASP A 155 -8.80 -18.08 -14.31
N TRP A 156 -7.58 -17.84 -13.84
CA TRP A 156 -7.26 -16.69 -13.00
C TRP A 156 -7.37 -15.37 -13.76
N GLU A 157 -6.98 -15.34 -15.03
CA GLU A 157 -7.18 -14.20 -15.92
C GLU A 157 -8.67 -13.90 -16.09
N ASN A 158 -9.48 -14.92 -16.41
CA ASN A 158 -10.94 -14.77 -16.56
C ASN A 158 -11.63 -14.31 -15.27
N ARG A 159 -11.08 -14.67 -14.10
CA ARG A 159 -11.56 -14.26 -12.78
C ARG A 159 -11.03 -12.90 -12.33
N GLY A 160 -10.12 -12.28 -13.10
CA GLY A 160 -9.49 -11.00 -12.77
C GLY A 160 -8.53 -11.07 -11.58
N ILE A 161 -7.91 -12.23 -11.34
CA ILE A 161 -6.87 -12.41 -10.31
C ILE A 161 -5.51 -11.94 -10.86
N ILE A 162 -5.25 -12.18 -12.14
CA ILE A 162 -4.04 -11.77 -12.86
C ILE A 162 -4.43 -11.07 -14.15
N ILE A 163 -3.52 -10.26 -14.68
CA ILE A 163 -3.67 -9.63 -15.99
C ILE A 163 -2.44 -9.85 -16.86
N GLU A 164 -2.63 -9.83 -18.17
CA GLU A 164 -1.53 -9.80 -19.12
C GLU A 164 -0.79 -8.47 -19.03
N ASP A 165 0.50 -8.55 -18.74
CA ASP A 165 1.46 -7.46 -18.84
C ASP A 165 2.36 -7.78 -20.04
N THR A 166 2.02 -7.19 -21.19
CA THR A 166 2.76 -7.42 -22.43
C THR A 166 3.75 -6.29 -22.64
N ALA A 167 5.04 -6.63 -22.60
CA ALA A 167 6.13 -5.68 -22.81
C ALA A 167 7.12 -6.21 -23.87
N ASP A 168 7.75 -5.29 -24.60
CA ASP A 168 8.91 -5.59 -25.44
C ASP A 168 10.18 -5.25 -24.66
N ASP A 169 10.96 -6.27 -24.31
CA ASP A 169 12.23 -6.14 -23.60
C ASP A 169 13.44 -5.96 -24.55
N GLY A 170 13.18 -5.67 -25.84
CA GLY A 170 14.16 -5.61 -26.90
C GLY A 170 14.44 -6.96 -27.57
N SER A 171 13.81 -8.04 -27.11
CA SER A 171 13.82 -9.36 -27.78
C SER A 171 12.48 -9.73 -28.43
N GLY A 172 11.56 -8.76 -28.53
CA GLY A 172 10.22 -8.91 -29.07
C GLY A 172 9.15 -8.90 -27.99
N MET A 173 7.89 -8.78 -28.41
CA MET A 173 6.73 -8.77 -27.53
C MET A 173 6.67 -10.06 -26.70
N LYS A 174 6.65 -9.92 -25.38
CA LYS A 174 6.44 -11.03 -24.43
C LYS A 174 5.25 -10.70 -23.55
N THR A 175 4.27 -11.60 -23.56
CA THR A 175 3.15 -11.58 -22.62
C THR A 175 3.58 -12.31 -21.36
N VAL A 176 3.59 -11.62 -20.23
CA VAL A 176 3.71 -12.23 -18.90
C VAL A 176 2.46 -11.92 -18.10
N TYR A 177 2.21 -12.70 -17.04
CA TYR A 177 1.10 -12.41 -16.13
C TYR A 177 1.60 -11.62 -14.92
N ALA A 178 0.86 -10.57 -14.57
CA ALA A 178 1.08 -9.74 -13.40
C ALA A 178 -0.03 -9.95 -12.34
N PRO A 179 0.31 -9.86 -11.04
CA PRO A 179 -0.69 -9.83 -9.97
C PRO A 179 -1.70 -8.70 -10.14
N PHE A 180 -2.99 -9.00 -9.96
CA PHE A 180 -4.09 -8.03 -10.01
C PHE A 180 -5.07 -8.21 -8.85
N TRP A 181 -4.54 -8.54 -7.68
CA TRP A 181 -5.31 -8.73 -6.45
C TRP A 181 -4.90 -7.72 -5.37
N GLN A 182 -5.85 -7.42 -4.50
CA GLN A 182 -5.66 -6.61 -3.31
C GLN A 182 -5.12 -7.48 -2.16
N LEU A 183 -4.03 -7.07 -1.53
CA LEU A 183 -3.54 -7.67 -0.28
C LEU A 183 -4.04 -6.84 0.91
N ARG A 184 -4.79 -7.50 1.81
CA ARG A 184 -5.17 -6.95 3.12
C ARG A 184 -4.34 -7.61 4.20
N SER A 185 -3.74 -6.79 5.06
CA SER A 185 -2.91 -7.26 6.17
C SER A 185 -3.44 -6.72 7.50
N THR A 186 -3.44 -7.53 8.55
CA THR A 186 -3.85 -7.11 9.90
C THR A 186 -2.91 -7.70 10.92
N TYR A 187 -2.24 -6.81 11.68
CA TYR A 187 -1.51 -7.23 12.87
C TYR A 187 -2.48 -7.36 14.03
N TRP A 188 -2.30 -8.40 14.84
CA TRP A 188 -3.09 -8.55 16.05
C TRP A 188 -2.27 -9.18 17.17
N TRP A 189 -2.66 -8.90 18.40
CA TRP A 189 -2.05 -9.48 19.60
C TRP A 189 -3.09 -9.57 20.71
N ARG A 190 -2.76 -10.37 21.73
CA ARG A 190 -3.55 -10.44 22.96
C ARG A 190 -2.99 -9.44 23.95
N SER A 191 -3.86 -8.64 24.56
CA SER A 191 -3.51 -7.76 25.67
C SER A 191 -4.38 -8.07 26.88
N THR A 192 -3.84 -7.84 28.07
CA THR A 192 -4.56 -7.89 29.33
C THR A 192 -4.58 -6.50 29.93
N PHE A 193 -5.78 -6.00 30.21
CA PHE A 193 -6.02 -4.72 30.84
C PHE A 193 -6.42 -4.97 32.30
N PRO A 194 -5.54 -4.71 33.28
CA PRO A 194 -5.85 -4.98 34.67
C PRO A 194 -6.99 -4.11 35.19
N ALA A 195 -7.78 -4.62 36.15
CA ALA A 195 -8.91 -3.90 36.73
C ALA A 195 -8.55 -2.47 37.16
N ASN A 196 -9.34 -1.47 36.74
CA ASN A 196 -9.16 -0.06 37.08
C ASN A 196 -7.76 0.53 36.76
N LYS A 197 -7.00 -0.06 35.84
CA LYS A 197 -5.68 0.44 35.43
C LYS A 197 -5.67 0.93 33.99
N ALA A 198 -4.75 1.87 33.76
CA ALA A 198 -4.34 2.26 32.42
C ALA A 198 -3.25 1.31 31.91
N VAL A 199 -3.24 1.08 30.61
CA VAL A 199 -2.22 0.33 29.85
C VAL A 199 -1.79 1.20 28.69
N HIS A 200 -0.48 1.37 28.53
CA HIS A 200 0.11 2.10 27.43
C HIS A 200 0.40 1.14 26.27
N VAL A 201 -0.04 1.48 25.07
CA VAL A 201 0.22 0.70 23.87
C VAL A 201 0.84 1.61 22.82
N SER A 202 2.06 1.32 22.40
CA SER A 202 2.81 2.13 21.43
C SER A 202 3.09 1.32 20.18
N HIS A 203 2.74 1.85 19.02
CA HIS A 203 3.05 1.26 17.72
C HIS A 203 4.04 2.13 16.96
N ARG A 204 4.90 1.49 16.17
CA ARG A 204 5.72 2.20 15.18
C ARG A 204 5.80 1.43 13.87
N TYR A 205 5.88 2.15 12.77
CA TYR A 205 6.17 1.59 11.44
C TYR A 205 6.73 2.66 10.51
N LYS A 206 7.30 2.24 9.40
CA LYS A 206 7.77 3.12 8.34
C LYS A 206 6.69 3.24 7.26
N PRO A 207 6.19 4.45 6.96
CA PRO A 207 5.14 4.60 5.96
C PRO A 207 5.65 4.33 4.54
N SER A 208 4.74 3.93 3.65
CA SER A 208 4.98 4.02 2.20
C SER A 208 4.86 5.50 1.79
N VAL A 209 5.94 6.07 1.28
CA VAL A 209 5.97 7.48 0.86
C VAL A 209 5.74 7.58 -0.63
N GLY A 210 4.74 8.35 -1.05
CA GLY A 210 4.55 8.69 -2.45
C GLY A 210 5.82 9.34 -3.01
N ARG A 211 6.19 8.96 -4.23
CA ARG A 211 7.20 9.66 -5.03
C ARG A 211 6.50 10.46 -6.10
N THR A 212 7.17 11.41 -6.75
CA THR A 212 6.59 12.12 -7.91
C THR A 212 7.20 11.55 -9.18
N SER A 213 6.37 11.16 -10.15
CA SER A 213 6.79 10.63 -11.47
C SER A 213 7.05 11.72 -12.51
N SER A 214 6.81 12.99 -12.15
CA SER A 214 7.01 14.18 -12.98
C SER A 214 8.18 15.04 -12.49
N VAL A 215 8.70 15.90 -13.36
CA VAL A 215 9.72 16.91 -12.99
C VAL A 215 9.06 18.04 -12.20
N SER A 216 9.16 17.97 -10.87
CA SER A 216 8.64 19.01 -9.96
C SER A 216 9.42 20.33 -10.00
N PHE A 217 10.31 20.50 -10.98
CA PHE A 217 11.27 21.59 -11.06
C PHE A 217 11.28 22.32 -12.42
N PHE A 218 10.38 21.97 -13.34
CA PHE A 218 10.21 22.68 -14.61
C PHE A 218 8.72 22.86 -14.93
N TYR A 219 8.23 24.09 -14.77
CA TYR A 219 6.84 24.46 -15.04
C TYR A 219 6.79 25.92 -15.51
N ASP A 220 5.74 26.31 -16.23
CA ASP A 220 5.61 27.62 -16.91
C ASP A 220 6.78 27.97 -17.84
N GLY A 221 7.44 26.94 -18.40
CA GLY A 221 8.58 27.08 -19.31
C GLY A 221 9.87 27.55 -18.63
N GLN A 222 9.98 27.45 -17.31
CA GLN A 222 11.16 27.84 -16.55
C GLN A 222 11.58 26.77 -15.53
N PHE A 223 12.88 26.69 -15.27
CA PHE A 223 13.42 25.90 -14.15
C PHE A 223 13.17 26.63 -12.82
N GLN A 224 12.48 25.97 -11.89
CA GLN A 224 12.08 26.56 -10.61
C GLN A 224 11.78 25.47 -9.55
N GLY A 225 11.26 25.87 -8.37
CA GLY A 225 10.98 24.93 -7.28
C GLY A 225 12.24 24.22 -6.76
N GLN A 226 12.26 22.88 -6.80
CA GLN A 226 13.35 22.04 -6.30
C GLN A 226 14.57 21.96 -7.22
N TYR A 227 14.61 22.75 -8.30
CA TYR A 227 15.63 22.69 -9.34
C TYR A 227 17.07 22.72 -8.82
N ALA A 228 17.43 23.64 -7.91
CA ALA A 228 18.80 23.74 -7.38
C ALA A 228 19.24 22.46 -6.63
N THR A 229 18.32 21.87 -5.85
CA THR A 229 18.54 20.61 -5.16
C THR A 229 18.75 19.47 -6.15
N TYR A 230 17.92 19.38 -7.19
CA TYR A 230 18.05 18.36 -8.24
C TYR A 230 19.33 18.53 -9.05
N LYS A 231 19.67 19.76 -9.47
CA LYS A 231 20.91 20.07 -10.22
C LYS A 231 22.15 19.61 -9.46
N THR A 232 22.18 19.85 -8.16
CA THR A 232 23.29 19.44 -7.28
C THR A 232 23.29 17.93 -7.05
N ARG A 233 22.12 17.33 -6.78
CA ARG A 233 22.00 15.91 -6.42
C ARG A 233 22.27 14.98 -7.59
N TYR A 234 21.85 15.37 -8.79
CA TYR A 234 21.92 14.55 -10.00
C TYR A 234 22.94 15.07 -11.03
N CYS A 235 23.74 16.08 -10.67
CA CYS A 235 24.77 16.68 -11.53
C CYS A 235 24.22 17.11 -12.90
N MET A 236 23.08 17.79 -12.92
CA MET A 236 22.47 18.27 -14.15
C MET A 236 23.34 19.37 -14.77
N ASP A 237 23.58 19.28 -16.08
CA ASP A 237 24.46 20.18 -16.82
C ASP A 237 23.68 21.00 -17.86
N ASP A 238 24.41 21.88 -18.55
CA ASP A 238 23.85 22.76 -19.59
C ASP A 238 23.28 21.98 -20.79
N GLY A 239 23.56 20.68 -20.94
CA GLY A 239 22.99 19.84 -21.99
C GLY A 239 21.59 19.31 -21.65
N PHE A 240 21.25 19.29 -20.36
CA PHE A 240 19.91 18.99 -19.87
C PHE A 240 18.98 20.22 -19.89
N GLU A 241 19.55 21.42 -19.77
CA GLU A 241 18.86 22.71 -19.62
C GLU A 241 18.49 23.38 -20.95
#